data_AF-A0A6P6VK17-F1
#
_entry.id   AF-A0A6P6VK17-F1
#
_cell.length_a   1.000
_cell.length_b   1.000
_cell.length_c   1.000
_cell.angle_alpha   90.00
_cell.angle_beta   90.00
_cell.angle_gamma   90.00
#
_symmetry.space_group_name_H-M   'P 1'
#
loop_
_entity.id
_entity.type
_entity.pdbx_description
1 polymer ?
#
loop_
_entity_poly.entity_id
_entity_poly.type
_entity_poly.pdbx_seq_one_letter_code
_entity_poly.pdbx_strand_id
1 'polypeptide(L)'
;MVERPLKTNSRNSSLLEESVSASESGNFEADVEAILPKLQCPDYYIKPPVEELAAKERAEPGFCRRVKEFVVGREGYGSIRFLGETDVRNLDVESVIQLNHREVIVYRDTTKKPQVGQGLNKPAEVSLLNVKCINKRTGKQYAEGTRVDKWTDMLKTKAEEQGAEFLSYNPVTGEWKFRVQHF
;
A
#
# COMPACT_ATOMS: atom_id res chain seq x y z
N MET A 1 -25.96 -70.84 33.79
CA MET A 1 -24.93 -70.69 32.75
C MET A 1 -25.53 -69.83 31.65
N VAL A 2 -25.22 -68.53 31.66
CA VAL A 2 -24.46 -67.78 30.63
C VAL A 2 -25.25 -67.64 29.32
N GLU A 3 -25.47 -66.49 28.68
CA GLU A 3 -24.89 -65.15 28.71
C GLU A 3 -25.84 -64.14 28.02
N ARG A 4 -25.65 -62.83 28.26
CA ARG A 4 -26.36 -61.72 27.59
C ARG A 4 -25.69 -61.39 26.24
N PRO A 5 -26.42 -60.81 25.26
CA PRO A 5 -25.79 -59.93 24.28
C PRO A 5 -26.16 -58.45 24.48
N LEU A 6 -25.15 -57.62 24.24
CA LEU A 6 -25.08 -56.17 24.37
C LEU A 6 -25.87 -55.48 23.25
N LYS A 7 -26.66 -54.45 23.61
CA LYS A 7 -27.13 -53.45 22.65
C LYS A 7 -25.97 -52.49 22.35
N THR A 8 -25.49 -52.47 21.12
CA THR A 8 -24.60 -51.40 20.64
C THR A 8 -25.46 -50.19 20.26
N ASN A 9 -25.30 -49.12 21.04
CA ASN A 9 -25.91 -47.83 20.79
C ASN A 9 -24.98 -47.06 19.83
N SER A 10 -25.28 -47.10 18.54
CA SER A 10 -24.58 -46.27 17.55
C SER A 10 -25.22 -44.89 17.51
N ARG A 11 -24.72 -43.96 18.34
CA ARG A 11 -24.99 -42.53 18.23
C ARG A 11 -23.74 -41.74 18.60
N ASN A 12 -23.46 -40.74 17.76
CA ASN A 12 -22.50 -39.64 17.90
C ASN A 12 -21.03 -39.93 17.56
N SER A 13 -20.73 -39.98 16.26
CA SER A 13 -19.40 -39.60 15.74
C SER A 13 -19.40 -38.31 14.92
N SER A 14 -20.57 -37.75 14.54
CA SER A 14 -20.64 -36.58 13.65
C SER A 14 -20.51 -35.22 14.34
N LEU A 15 -20.67 -35.15 15.67
CA LEU A 15 -20.65 -33.88 16.42
C LEU A 15 -19.26 -33.43 16.87
N LEU A 16 -18.23 -34.25 16.69
CA LEU A 16 -16.85 -33.94 17.12
C LEU A 16 -15.96 -33.44 15.97
N GLU A 17 -16.27 -33.76 14.72
CA GLU A 17 -15.51 -33.29 13.55
C GLU A 17 -15.87 -31.85 13.13
N GLU A 18 -17.10 -31.38 13.41
CA GLU A 18 -17.49 -29.98 13.18
C GLU A 18 -16.84 -29.00 14.19
N SER A 19 -16.49 -29.46 15.40
CA SER A 19 -15.91 -28.59 16.43
C SER A 19 -14.42 -28.30 16.26
N VAL A 20 -13.65 -29.21 15.65
CA VAL A 20 -12.19 -29.04 15.46
C VAL A 20 -11.92 -28.13 14.25
N SER A 21 -12.66 -28.31 13.17
CA SER A 21 -12.53 -27.52 11.94
C SER A 21 -12.90 -26.04 12.12
N ALA A 22 -13.91 -25.73 12.93
CA ALA A 22 -14.30 -24.35 13.24
C ALA A 22 -13.24 -23.60 14.08
N SER A 23 -12.56 -24.30 15.00
CA SER A 23 -11.53 -23.70 15.87
C SER A 23 -10.21 -23.41 15.15
N GLU A 24 -9.78 -24.28 14.22
CA GLU A 24 -8.57 -24.05 13.42
C GLU A 24 -8.79 -22.96 12.36
N SER A 25 -9.98 -22.92 11.76
CA SER A 25 -10.35 -21.88 10.78
C SER A 25 -10.42 -20.49 11.40
N GLY A 26 -10.98 -20.38 12.62
CA GLY A 26 -11.06 -19.10 13.34
C GLY A 26 -9.69 -18.59 13.81
N ASN A 27 -8.74 -19.49 14.12
CA ASN A 27 -7.39 -19.08 14.50
C ASN A 27 -6.59 -18.58 13.29
N PHE A 28 -6.68 -19.28 12.15
CA PHE A 28 -6.02 -18.85 10.91
C PHE A 28 -6.54 -17.51 10.39
N GLU A 29 -7.84 -17.24 10.52
CA GLU A 29 -8.42 -15.97 10.10
C GLU A 29 -7.92 -14.79 10.95
N ALA A 30 -7.85 -14.97 12.27
CA ALA A 30 -7.26 -13.98 13.17
C ALA A 30 -5.76 -13.76 12.91
N ASP A 31 -5.03 -14.83 12.58
CA ASP A 31 -3.61 -14.77 12.26
C ASP A 31 -3.33 -13.99 10.95
N VAL A 32 -4.20 -14.15 9.94
CA VAL A 32 -4.10 -13.37 8.68
C VAL A 32 -4.38 -11.89 8.95
N GLU A 33 -5.47 -11.57 9.65
CA GLU A 33 -5.84 -10.17 9.91
C GLU A 33 -4.76 -9.43 10.71
N ALA A 34 -4.10 -10.13 11.63
CA ALA A 34 -3.03 -9.57 12.46
C ALA A 34 -1.81 -9.10 11.64
N ILE A 35 -1.54 -9.70 10.48
CA ILE A 35 -0.37 -9.38 9.64
C ILE A 35 -0.69 -8.39 8.52
N LEU A 36 -1.95 -8.01 8.29
CA LEU A 36 -2.30 -7.10 7.20
C LEU A 36 -1.76 -5.67 7.47
N PRO A 37 -1.51 -4.90 6.40
CA PRO A 37 -1.18 -3.48 6.53
C PRO A 37 -2.33 -2.72 7.20
N LYS A 38 -1.99 -1.76 8.05
CA LYS A 38 -2.94 -0.94 8.80
C LYS A 38 -3.01 0.47 8.23
N LEU A 39 -4.23 0.98 8.15
CA LEU A 39 -4.57 2.35 7.77
C LEU A 39 -5.30 3.01 8.93
N GLN A 40 -4.77 4.12 9.43
CA GLN A 40 -5.34 4.90 10.53
C GLN A 40 -6.31 5.97 10.03
N CYS A 41 -6.12 6.44 8.80
CA CYS A 41 -6.86 7.58 8.25
C CYS A 41 -7.75 7.14 7.07
N PRO A 42 -9.00 7.62 6.99
CA PRO A 42 -9.93 7.19 5.94
C PRO A 42 -9.60 7.78 4.56
N ASP A 43 -8.76 8.81 4.48
CA ASP A 43 -8.31 9.41 3.23
C ASP A 43 -7.09 8.70 2.62
N TYR A 44 -6.51 7.71 3.31
CA TYR A 44 -5.48 6.84 2.76
C TYR A 44 -6.09 5.55 2.20
N TYR A 45 -5.46 5.02 1.16
CA TYR A 45 -5.81 3.76 0.56
C TYR A 45 -4.57 3.00 0.10
N ILE A 46 -4.73 1.69 -0.09
CA ILE A 46 -3.71 0.83 -0.68
C ILE A 46 -4.26 0.05 -1.87
N LYS A 47 -3.40 -0.37 -2.79
CA LYS A 47 -3.74 -1.32 -3.86
C LYS A 47 -2.72 -2.46 -3.92
N PRO A 48 -3.15 -3.72 -3.92
CA PRO A 48 -4.53 -4.20 -3.69
C PRO A 48 -5.10 -3.74 -2.33
N PRO A 49 -6.44 -3.56 -2.20
CA PRO A 49 -7.06 -3.17 -0.93
C PRO A 49 -6.89 -4.27 0.13
N VAL A 50 -7.05 -3.91 1.41
CA VAL A 50 -6.78 -4.79 2.56
C VAL A 50 -7.57 -6.09 2.45
N GLU A 51 -8.84 -6.03 2.03
CA GLU A 51 -9.72 -7.18 1.88
C GLU A 51 -9.23 -8.15 0.79
N GLU A 52 -8.69 -7.60 -0.30
CA GLU A 52 -8.09 -8.41 -1.37
C GLU A 52 -6.78 -9.03 -0.93
N LEU A 53 -5.94 -8.30 -0.18
CA LEU A 53 -4.73 -8.86 0.43
C LEU A 53 -5.06 -10.01 1.37
N ALA A 54 -6.08 -9.86 2.22
CA ALA A 54 -6.56 -10.91 3.10
C ALA A 54 -7.02 -12.15 2.32
N ALA A 55 -7.84 -11.94 1.28
CA ALA A 55 -8.33 -13.04 0.43
C ALA A 55 -7.19 -13.79 -0.25
N LYS A 56 -6.19 -13.07 -0.76
CA LYS A 56 -5.02 -13.66 -1.42
C LYS A 56 -4.08 -14.35 -0.43
N GLU A 57 -3.87 -13.80 0.76
CA GLU A 57 -3.06 -14.46 1.80
C GLU A 57 -3.70 -15.78 2.26
N ARG A 58 -5.03 -15.82 2.38
CA ARG A 58 -5.76 -17.07 2.70
C ARG A 58 -5.62 -18.10 1.58
N ALA A 59 -5.72 -17.67 0.32
CA ALA A 59 -5.64 -18.57 -0.84
C ALA A 59 -4.20 -19.05 -1.11
N GLU A 60 -3.20 -18.19 -0.87
CA GLU A 60 -1.79 -18.43 -1.13
C GLU A 60 -0.95 -17.88 0.05
N PRO A 61 -0.68 -18.69 1.09
CA PRO A 61 0.09 -18.25 2.24
C PRO A 61 1.44 -17.61 1.87
N GLY A 62 1.72 -16.46 2.48
CA GLY A 62 2.87 -15.63 2.20
C GLY A 62 2.71 -14.68 1.01
N PHE A 63 1.55 -14.62 0.35
CA PHE A 63 1.27 -13.66 -0.73
C PHE A 63 1.67 -12.23 -0.35
N CYS A 64 1.34 -11.80 0.88
CA CYS A 64 1.64 -10.46 1.39
C CYS A 64 3.14 -10.16 1.53
N ARG A 65 4.03 -11.14 1.38
CA ARG A 65 5.49 -10.93 1.30
C ARG A 65 5.97 -10.42 -0.06
N ARG A 66 5.14 -10.60 -1.09
CA ARG A 66 5.54 -10.47 -2.50
C ARG A 66 4.48 -9.75 -3.34
N VAL A 67 3.81 -8.76 -2.74
CA VAL A 67 2.78 -7.98 -3.43
C VAL A 67 3.44 -7.16 -4.53
N LYS A 68 3.08 -7.44 -5.79
CA LYS A 68 3.63 -6.75 -6.96
C LYS A 68 2.96 -5.39 -7.15
N GLU A 69 3.74 -4.39 -7.52
CA GLU A 69 3.26 -3.04 -7.87
C GLU A 69 2.37 -2.44 -6.76
N PHE A 70 2.75 -2.65 -5.50
CA PHE A 70 1.99 -2.19 -4.34
C PHE A 70 1.84 -0.66 -4.37
N VAL A 71 0.61 -0.17 -4.21
CA VAL A 71 0.31 1.26 -4.20
C VAL A 71 -0.12 1.69 -2.82
N VAL A 72 0.40 2.82 -2.36
CA VAL A 72 -0.14 3.60 -1.24
C VAL A 72 -0.57 4.95 -1.79
N GLY A 73 -1.78 5.40 -1.49
CA GLY A 73 -2.27 6.69 -1.91
C GLY A 73 -3.04 7.40 -0.83
N ARG A 74 -3.22 8.71 -1.03
CA ARG A 74 -4.02 9.58 -0.20
C ARG A 74 -4.87 10.49 -1.07
N GLU A 75 -6.17 10.46 -0.87
CA GLU A 75 -7.15 11.15 -1.69
C GLU A 75 -6.89 12.66 -1.75
N GLY A 76 -6.75 13.20 -2.96
CA GLY A 76 -6.45 14.62 -3.18
C GLY A 76 -4.99 15.03 -2.97
N TYR A 77 -4.09 14.13 -2.55
CA TYR A 77 -2.67 14.43 -2.35
C TYR A 77 -1.77 13.75 -3.37
N GLY A 78 -1.98 12.45 -3.62
CA GLY A 78 -1.09 11.69 -4.49
C GLY A 78 -1.03 10.20 -4.16
N SER A 79 -0.06 9.52 -4.76
CA SER A 79 0.20 8.10 -4.54
C SER A 79 1.64 7.71 -4.83
N ILE A 80 2.10 6.63 -4.22
CA ILE A 80 3.37 5.97 -4.48
C ILE A 80 3.06 4.56 -4.97
N ARG A 81 3.64 4.15 -6.11
CA ARG A 81 3.64 2.77 -6.58
C ARG A 81 5.04 2.18 -6.44
N PHE A 82 5.19 1.23 -5.54
CA PHE A 82 6.45 0.53 -5.31
C PHE A 82 6.64 -0.56 -6.38
N LEU A 83 7.72 -0.45 -7.15
CA LEU A 83 7.97 -1.31 -8.30
C LEU A 83 8.42 -2.71 -7.85
N GLY A 84 7.94 -3.74 -8.53
CA GLY A 84 8.26 -5.14 -8.18
C GLY A 84 7.59 -5.60 -6.88
N GLU A 85 8.17 -6.62 -6.24
CA GLU A 85 7.58 -7.29 -5.07
C GLU A 85 7.84 -6.53 -3.77
N THR A 86 6.83 -6.41 -2.93
CA THR A 86 6.87 -5.66 -1.66
C THR A 86 6.28 -6.51 -0.53
N ASP A 87 7.01 -6.62 0.58
CA ASP A 87 6.45 -7.19 1.82
C ASP A 87 5.64 -6.11 2.52
N VAL A 88 4.32 -6.33 2.59
CA VAL A 88 3.36 -5.38 3.17
C VAL A 88 2.86 -5.80 4.55
N ARG A 89 3.41 -6.90 5.09
CA ARG A 89 2.94 -7.44 6.37
C ARG A 89 3.33 -6.52 7.53
N ASN A 90 2.42 -6.39 8.49
CA ASN A 90 2.58 -5.55 9.68
C ASN A 90 2.93 -4.09 9.36
N LEU A 91 2.65 -3.63 8.15
CA LEU A 91 2.97 -2.28 7.72
C LEU A 91 1.94 -1.31 8.30
N ASP A 92 2.38 -0.47 9.23
CA ASP A 92 1.66 0.73 9.62
C ASP A 92 1.96 1.83 8.60
N VAL A 93 1.02 2.02 7.66
CA VAL A 93 1.22 2.82 6.45
C VAL A 93 1.56 4.26 6.79
N GLU A 94 0.76 4.93 7.63
CA GLU A 94 0.98 6.36 7.92
C GLU A 94 2.18 6.60 8.84
N SER A 95 2.64 5.59 9.60
CA SER A 95 3.89 5.69 10.37
C SER A 95 5.13 5.76 9.47
N VAL A 96 5.07 5.12 8.30
CA VAL A 96 6.20 5.01 7.35
C VAL A 96 6.07 6.03 6.22
N ILE A 97 4.87 6.23 5.68
CA ILE A 97 4.59 7.07 4.51
C ILE A 97 3.74 8.27 4.93
N GLN A 98 4.17 9.46 4.50
CA GLN A 98 3.38 10.67 4.62
C GLN A 98 3.20 11.29 3.23
N LEU A 99 1.95 11.32 2.78
CA LEU A 99 1.52 12.03 1.59
C LEU A 99 0.96 13.39 2.02
N ASN A 100 1.79 14.42 1.85
CA ASN A 100 1.50 15.81 2.18
C ASN A 100 1.22 16.61 0.90
N HIS A 101 0.86 17.88 1.07
CA HIS A 101 0.54 18.74 -0.07
C HIS A 101 1.77 18.98 -0.96
N ARG A 102 1.80 18.28 -2.11
CA ARG A 102 2.91 18.30 -3.09
C ARG A 102 4.24 17.82 -2.51
N GLU A 103 4.20 16.92 -1.54
CA GLU A 103 5.37 16.34 -0.91
C GLU A 103 5.08 14.90 -0.49
N VAL A 104 6.07 14.03 -0.63
CA VAL A 104 6.04 12.67 -0.11
C VAL A 104 7.24 12.46 0.80
N ILE A 105 7.03 11.79 1.92
CA ILE A 105 8.09 11.38 2.84
C ILE A 105 7.91 9.89 3.11
N VAL A 106 8.97 9.11 2.91
CA VAL A 106 9.00 7.68 3.27
C VAL A 106 10.15 7.49 4.25
N TYR A 107 9.86 6.92 5.42
CA TYR A 107 10.76 6.88 6.58
C TYR A 107 11.19 8.27 7.07
N ARG A 108 10.28 8.99 7.73
CA ARG A 108 10.61 10.29 8.37
C ARG A 108 11.80 10.16 9.34
N ASP A 109 11.84 9.08 10.11
CA ASP A 109 12.95 8.75 11.00
C ASP A 109 14.00 7.91 10.24
N THR A 110 15.15 8.52 9.96
CA THR A 110 16.23 7.89 9.20
C THR A 110 16.87 6.72 9.94
N THR A 111 16.73 6.62 11.27
CA THR A 111 17.22 5.48 12.05
C THR A 111 16.41 4.21 11.83
N LYS A 112 15.15 4.37 11.38
CA LYS A 112 14.23 3.29 11.02
C LYS A 112 14.21 2.97 9.52
N LYS A 113 14.92 3.77 8.71
CA LYS A 113 15.03 3.54 7.27
C LYS A 113 15.88 2.29 7.03
N PRO A 114 15.33 1.24 6.38
CA PRO A 114 16.09 0.04 6.06
C PRO A 114 17.09 0.30 4.92
N GLN A 115 17.96 -0.68 4.63
CA GLN A 115 18.89 -0.59 3.50
C GLN A 115 18.15 -0.44 2.17
N VAL A 116 18.82 0.13 1.17
CA VAL A 116 18.28 0.25 -0.19
C VAL A 116 17.88 -1.14 -0.72
N GLY A 117 16.69 -1.24 -1.28
CA GLY A 117 16.06 -2.47 -1.76
C GLY A 117 15.24 -3.23 -0.71
N GLN A 118 15.29 -2.83 0.57
CA GLN A 118 14.54 -3.47 1.65
C GLN A 118 13.33 -2.64 2.07
N GLY A 119 12.27 -3.31 2.52
CA GLY A 119 11.02 -2.65 2.91
C GLY A 119 10.50 -1.75 1.79
N LEU A 120 10.22 -0.49 2.12
CA LEU A 120 9.78 0.54 1.19
C LEU A 120 10.93 1.43 0.69
N ASN A 121 12.17 1.17 1.10
CA ASN A 121 13.34 1.93 0.64
C ASN A 121 13.85 1.37 -0.70
N LYS A 122 13.03 1.44 -1.73
CA LYS A 122 13.21 0.74 -3.02
C LYS A 122 12.63 1.57 -4.18
N PRO A 123 12.85 1.16 -5.44
CA PRO A 123 12.35 1.93 -6.59
C PRO A 123 10.83 2.11 -6.56
N ALA A 124 10.38 3.31 -6.85
CA ALA A 124 8.96 3.66 -6.83
C ALA A 124 8.62 4.78 -7.82
N GLU A 125 7.38 4.76 -8.32
CA GLU A 125 6.78 5.88 -9.04
C GLU A 125 5.90 6.69 -8.11
N VAL A 126 6.19 7.98 -8.00
CA VAL A 126 5.41 8.93 -7.20
C VAL A 126 4.53 9.75 -8.13
N SER A 127 3.28 9.92 -7.76
CA SER A 127 2.33 10.87 -8.34
C SER A 127 1.92 11.87 -7.28
N LEU A 128 2.17 13.16 -7.50
CA LEU A 128 1.72 14.25 -6.63
C LEU A 128 0.62 15.05 -7.32
N LEU A 129 -0.46 15.29 -6.62
CA LEU A 129 -1.60 16.09 -7.09
C LEU A 129 -1.44 17.56 -6.67
N ASN A 130 -2.25 18.43 -7.28
CA ASN A 130 -2.31 19.86 -6.98
C ASN A 130 -1.00 20.63 -7.20
N VAL A 131 -0.09 20.11 -8.05
CA VAL A 131 1.16 20.77 -8.46
C VAL A 131 0.89 21.76 -9.60
N LYS A 132 0.06 22.77 -9.35
CA LYS A 132 -0.42 23.69 -10.40
C LYS A 132 0.51 24.87 -10.64
N CYS A 133 0.58 25.34 -11.89
CA CYS A 133 1.21 26.61 -12.24
C CYS A 133 0.30 27.78 -11.82
N ILE A 134 0.62 28.45 -10.71
CA ILE A 134 -0.20 29.53 -10.14
C ILE A 134 0.61 30.81 -10.00
N ASN A 135 0.03 31.94 -10.43
CA ASN A 135 0.54 33.25 -10.04
C ASN A 135 0.23 33.49 -8.57
N LYS A 136 1.25 33.41 -7.71
CA LYS A 136 1.12 33.57 -6.26
C LYS A 136 0.46 34.88 -5.81
N ARG A 137 0.59 35.96 -6.61
CA ARG A 137 -0.01 37.26 -6.28
C ARG A 137 -1.50 37.33 -6.62
N THR A 138 -1.92 36.72 -7.73
CA THR A 138 -3.28 36.88 -8.25
C THR A 138 -4.15 35.63 -8.10
N GLY A 139 -3.58 34.51 -7.66
CA GLY A 139 -4.26 33.21 -7.61
C GLY A 139 -4.59 32.60 -8.98
N LYS A 140 -4.27 33.29 -10.08
CA LYS A 140 -4.58 32.82 -11.44
C LYS A 140 -3.79 31.55 -11.75
N GLN A 141 -4.53 30.49 -12.10
CA GLN A 141 -3.96 29.22 -12.55
C GLN A 141 -3.74 29.26 -14.07
N TYR A 142 -2.68 28.61 -14.53
CA TYR A 142 -2.35 28.46 -15.94
C TYR A 142 -2.33 26.97 -16.29
N ALA A 143 -3.10 26.60 -17.32
CA ALA A 143 -3.16 25.24 -17.83
C ALA A 143 -2.40 25.07 -19.16
N GLU A 144 -2.02 26.17 -19.82
CA GLU A 144 -1.31 26.16 -21.11
C GLU A 144 -0.40 27.38 -21.29
N GLY A 145 0.42 27.33 -22.35
CA GLY A 145 1.29 28.41 -22.81
C GLY A 145 2.68 28.44 -22.16
N THR A 146 3.49 29.41 -22.58
CA THR A 146 4.93 29.51 -22.23
C THR A 146 5.24 29.52 -20.73
N ARG A 147 4.29 29.94 -19.90
CA ARG A 147 4.43 29.90 -18.44
C ARG A 147 4.34 28.47 -17.90
N VAL A 148 3.47 27.64 -18.47
CA VAL A 148 3.34 26.23 -18.13
C VAL A 148 4.53 25.44 -18.65
N ASP A 149 5.07 25.77 -19.83
CA ASP A 149 6.27 25.15 -20.36
C ASP A 149 7.46 25.35 -19.41
N LYS A 150 7.72 26.61 -19.00
CA LYS A 150 8.75 26.95 -18.02
C LYS A 150 8.53 26.29 -16.65
N TRP A 151 7.27 26.16 -16.23
CA TRP A 151 6.95 25.46 -14.98
C TRP A 151 7.25 23.97 -15.08
N THR A 152 6.94 23.35 -16.22
CA THR A 152 7.23 21.94 -16.50
C THR A 152 8.73 21.69 -16.51
N ASP A 153 9.51 22.57 -17.16
CA ASP A 153 10.97 22.46 -17.15
C ASP A 153 11.56 22.62 -15.75
N MET A 154 11.03 23.53 -14.93
CA MET A 154 11.40 23.64 -13.52
C MET A 154 11.08 22.34 -12.73
N LEU A 155 9.97 21.66 -13.02
CA LEU A 155 9.66 20.36 -12.38
C LEU A 155 10.64 19.27 -12.81
N LYS A 156 11.06 19.24 -14.09
CA LYS A 156 12.10 18.31 -14.56
C LYS A 156 13.41 18.54 -13.82
N THR A 157 13.90 19.79 -13.77
CA THR A 157 15.14 20.13 -13.06
C THR A 157 15.06 19.74 -11.58
N LYS A 158 13.93 20.00 -10.91
CA LYS A 158 13.75 19.60 -9.50
C LYS A 158 13.78 18.09 -9.28
N ALA A 159 13.22 17.31 -10.20
CA ALA A 159 13.31 15.85 -10.13
C ALA A 159 14.77 15.42 -10.22
N GLU A 160 15.49 15.91 -11.24
CA GLU A 160 16.90 15.58 -11.49
C GLU A 160 17.81 15.97 -10.30
N GLU A 161 17.62 17.15 -9.72
CA GLU A 161 18.34 17.63 -8.53
C GLU A 161 18.17 16.71 -7.31
N GLN A 162 17.02 16.02 -7.21
CA GLN A 162 16.72 15.07 -6.15
C GLN A 162 17.08 13.61 -6.52
N GLY A 163 17.74 13.39 -7.67
CA GLY A 163 18.07 12.06 -8.17
C GLY A 163 16.85 11.28 -8.67
N ALA A 164 15.76 11.96 -8.98
CA ALA A 164 14.54 11.38 -9.53
C ALA A 164 14.46 11.54 -11.06
N GLU A 165 13.83 10.58 -11.72
CA GLU A 165 13.51 10.61 -13.14
C GLU A 165 12.14 11.27 -13.34
N PHE A 166 12.09 12.39 -14.06
CA PHE A 166 10.81 12.99 -14.45
C PHE A 166 10.06 12.06 -15.42
N LEU A 167 8.80 11.75 -15.14
CA LEU A 167 7.97 10.93 -16.02
C LEU A 167 6.96 11.77 -16.80
N SER A 168 6.13 12.54 -16.12
CA SER A 168 5.11 13.37 -16.78
C SER A 168 4.59 14.47 -15.87
N TYR A 169 3.98 15.49 -16.47
CA TYR A 169 3.23 16.51 -15.77
C TYR A 169 1.98 16.89 -16.58
N ASN A 170 0.82 16.87 -15.93
CA ASN A 170 -0.45 17.30 -16.51
C ASN A 170 -0.84 18.66 -15.89
N PRO A 171 -0.82 19.76 -16.65
CA PRO A 171 -1.10 21.09 -16.11
C PRO A 171 -2.59 21.35 -15.81
N VAL A 172 -3.50 20.57 -16.42
CA VAL A 172 -4.95 20.69 -16.18
C VAL A 172 -5.31 20.07 -14.83
N THR A 173 -4.86 18.83 -14.59
CA THR A 173 -5.12 18.13 -13.33
C THR A 173 -4.15 18.58 -12.21
N GLY A 174 -2.98 19.09 -12.57
CA GLY A 174 -1.89 19.37 -11.64
C GLY A 174 -1.21 18.09 -11.12
N GLU A 175 -1.28 17.01 -11.90
CA GLU A 175 -0.61 15.74 -11.58
C GLU A 175 0.84 15.77 -12.06
N TRP A 176 1.80 15.58 -11.15
CA TRP A 176 3.22 15.45 -11.45
C TRP A 176 3.70 14.06 -11.07
N LYS A 177 4.26 13.34 -12.05
CA LYS A 177 4.81 11.99 -11.88
C LYS A 177 6.32 11.98 -12.07
N PHE A 178 7.00 11.30 -11.17
CA PHE A 178 8.44 11.04 -11.23
C PHE A 178 8.76 9.69 -10.61
N ARG A 179 9.92 9.11 -10.97
CA ARG A 179 10.41 7.85 -10.43
C ARG A 179 11.64 8.11 -9.56
N VAL A 180 11.71 7.43 -8.43
CA VAL A 180 12.88 7.41 -7.55
C VAL A 180 13.48 6.00 -7.54
N GLN A 181 14.79 5.91 -7.35
CA GLN A 181 15.48 4.62 -7.20
C GLN A 181 15.32 4.04 -5.78
N HIS A 182 15.16 4.90 -4.79
CA HIS A 182 14.87 4.57 -3.39
C HIS A 182 14.47 5.87 -2.66
N PHE A 183 14.18 5.80 -1.36
CA PHE A 183 13.78 6.96 -0.56
C PHE A 183 14.85 7.40 0.41
#